data_AF-A0A4Y5V245-F1
#
_entry.id   AF-A0A4Y5V245-F1
#
_cell.length_a   1.000
_cell.length_b   1.000
_cell.length_c   1.000
_cell.angle_alpha   90.00
_cell.angle_beta   90.00
_cell.angle_gamma   90.00
#
_symmetry.space_group_name_H-M   'P 1'
#
loop_
_entity.id
_entity.type
_entity.pdbx_description
1 polymer ?
#
loop_
_entity_poly.entity_id
_entity_poly.type
_entity_poly.pdbx_seq_one_letter_code
_entity_poly.pdbx_strand_id
1 'polypeptide(L)'
;MAHQILFLALGSLVSLTGIACSHHEPQFKSGRTTIVHLFEWKWSDIAEECETFLGPYGYGGVQISSPNENGIIWEPFWKTVIHRPWFERYQPVSYKLVTRSG
;
A
#
# COMPACT_ATOMS: atom_id res chain seq x y z
N MET A 1 1.98 38.83 39.63
CA MET A 1 0.82 38.23 38.92
C MET A 1 1.03 38.08 37.42
N ALA A 2 1.57 39.08 36.69
CA ALA A 2 1.82 38.98 35.25
C ALA A 2 2.79 37.85 34.82
N HIS A 3 3.86 37.58 35.59
CA HIS A 3 4.80 36.50 35.27
C HIS A 3 4.17 35.09 35.36
N GLN A 4 3.30 34.84 36.34
CA GLN A 4 2.62 33.53 36.49
C GLN A 4 1.66 33.25 35.33
N ILE A 5 0.98 34.30 34.83
CA ILE A 5 0.10 34.20 33.65
C ILE A 5 0.92 33.92 32.38
N LEU A 6 2.11 34.51 32.25
CA LEU A 6 3.00 34.27 31.11
C LEU A 6 3.55 32.83 31.07
N PHE A 7 3.93 32.27 32.23
CA PHE A 7 4.39 30.88 32.32
C PHE A 7 3.28 29.87 32.04
N LEU A 8 2.05 30.12 32.51
CA LEU A 8 0.89 29.27 32.22
C LEU A 8 0.49 29.32 30.74
N ALA A 9 0.56 30.51 30.12
CA ALA A 9 0.27 30.69 28.70
C ALA A 9 1.32 29.98 27.81
N LEU A 10 2.62 30.09 28.11
CA LEU A 10 3.67 29.37 27.39
C LEU A 10 3.56 27.84 27.57
N GLY A 11 3.21 27.35 28.77
CA GLY A 11 3.01 25.91 29.01
C GLY A 11 1.83 25.32 28.23
N SER A 12 0.75 26.09 28.07
CA SER A 12 -0.42 25.68 27.29
C SER A 12 -0.15 25.64 25.77
N LEU A 13 0.71 26.53 25.25
CA LEU A 13 1.06 26.58 23.84
C LEU A 13 1.96 25.40 23.40
N VAL A 14 2.84 24.93 24.28
CA VAL A 14 3.71 23.76 24.05
C VAL A 14 2.93 22.43 24.11
N SER A 15 1.82 22.40 24.85
CA SER A 15 1.00 21.18 25.01
C SER A 15 0.09 20.90 23.81
N LEU A 16 -0.20 21.90 22.96
CA LEU A 16 -1.12 21.76 21.82
C LEU A 16 -0.45 21.32 20.52
N THR A 17 0.88 21.31 20.45
CA THR A 17 1.66 20.95 19.25
C THR A 17 2.15 19.50 19.23
N GLY A 18 1.79 18.69 20.24
CA GLY A 18 2.49 17.45 20.56
C GLY A 18 2.08 16.16 19.85
N ILE A 19 0.96 16.07 19.12
CA ILE A 19 0.58 14.79 18.47
C ILE A 19 -0.09 15.04 17.11
N ALA A 20 0.70 15.47 16.13
CA ALA A 20 0.39 15.15 14.74
C ALA A 20 1.02 13.78 14.45
N CYS A 21 0.23 12.71 14.56
CA CYS A 21 0.66 11.39 14.10
C CYS A 21 0.84 11.47 12.58
N SER A 22 2.09 11.54 12.11
CA SER A 22 2.39 11.50 10.68
C SER A 22 2.17 10.07 10.18
N HIS A 23 1.05 9.83 9.50
CA HIS A 23 0.76 8.56 8.84
C HIS A 23 1.59 8.32 7.55
N HIS A 24 2.63 9.11 7.32
CA HIS A 24 3.45 9.09 6.12
C HIS A 24 4.79 8.33 6.27
N GLU A 25 4.91 7.43 7.25
CA GLU A 25 6.09 6.56 7.34
C GLU A 25 5.81 5.22 6.66
N PRO A 26 6.40 4.94 5.48
CA PRO A 26 6.12 3.74 4.70
C PRO A 26 6.74 2.45 5.26
N GLN A 27 7.41 2.52 6.43
CA GLN A 27 7.99 1.36 7.15
C GLN A 27 9.08 0.63 6.36
N PHE A 28 9.89 1.36 5.59
CA PHE A 28 10.97 0.76 4.82
C PHE A 28 12.19 0.43 5.70
N LYS A 29 12.98 -0.55 5.26
CA LYS A 29 14.34 -0.71 5.76
C LYS A 29 15.16 0.54 5.42
N SER A 30 16.07 0.95 6.32
CA SER A 30 16.96 2.09 6.11
C SER A 30 17.66 2.05 4.75
N GLY A 31 17.76 3.22 4.09
CA GLY A 31 18.38 3.37 2.77
C GLY A 31 17.49 2.99 1.59
N ARG A 32 16.19 2.74 1.80
CA ARG A 32 15.21 2.42 0.75
C ARG A 32 14.09 3.44 0.71
N THR A 33 13.65 3.83 -0.49
CA THR A 33 12.67 4.92 -0.68
C THR A 33 11.58 4.63 -1.72
N THR A 34 11.68 3.51 -2.45
CA THR A 34 10.85 3.24 -3.64
C THR A 34 9.93 2.04 -3.44
N ILE A 35 8.65 2.19 -3.79
CA ILE A 35 7.72 1.08 -4.01
C ILE A 35 7.58 0.84 -5.51
N VAL A 36 7.63 -0.42 -5.93
CA VAL A 36 7.32 -0.83 -7.31
C VAL A 36 5.92 -1.43 -7.38
N HIS A 37 5.16 -1.11 -8.43
CA HIS A 37 3.88 -1.74 -8.71
C HIS A 37 4.06 -2.92 -9.66
N LEU A 38 4.13 -4.14 -9.11
CA LEU A 38 4.21 -5.38 -9.89
C LEU A 38 2.79 -5.81 -10.32
N PHE A 39 2.27 -5.08 -11.30
CA PHE A 39 0.88 -5.18 -11.74
C PHE A 39 0.56 -6.56 -12.34
N GLU A 40 -0.43 -7.25 -11.75
CA GLU A 40 -0.93 -8.58 -12.14
C GLU A 40 0.09 -9.74 -12.02
N TRP A 41 1.16 -9.57 -11.24
CA TRP A 41 2.12 -10.63 -10.97
C TRP A 41 1.56 -11.70 -10.01
N LYS A 42 2.11 -12.92 -10.09
CA LYS A 42 1.82 -14.01 -9.14
C LYS A 42 2.66 -13.88 -7.88
N TRP A 43 2.20 -14.47 -6.78
CA TRP A 43 2.91 -14.41 -5.50
C TRP A 43 4.29 -15.07 -5.55
N SER A 44 4.42 -16.19 -6.27
CA SER A 44 5.70 -16.88 -6.47
C SER A 44 6.73 -15.97 -7.15
N ASP A 45 6.29 -15.27 -8.19
CA ASP A 45 7.16 -14.43 -9.02
C ASP A 45 7.57 -13.19 -8.22
N ILE A 46 6.65 -12.62 -7.41
CA ILE A 46 6.98 -11.52 -6.48
C ILE A 46 7.98 -11.97 -5.42
N ALA A 47 7.85 -13.18 -4.86
CA ALA A 47 8.78 -13.70 -3.86
C ALA A 47 10.20 -13.84 -4.45
N GLU A 48 10.32 -14.44 -5.63
CA GLU A 48 11.60 -14.57 -6.33
C GLU A 48 12.21 -13.20 -6.67
N GLU A 49 11.40 -12.28 -7.17
CA GLU A 49 11.81 -10.91 -7.53
C GLU A 49 12.29 -10.11 -6.30
N CYS A 50 11.67 -10.36 -5.12
CA CYS A 50 12.11 -9.76 -3.86
C CYS A 50 13.51 -10.22 -3.46
N GLU A 51 13.84 -11.50 -3.66
CA GLU A 51 15.12 -12.09 -3.26
C GLU A 51 16.23 -11.79 -4.26
N THR A 52 15.92 -11.90 -5.55
CA THR A 52 16.92 -11.88 -6.64
C THR A 52 17.18 -10.47 -7.19
N PHE A 53 16.22 -9.54 -7.07
CA PHE A 53 16.33 -8.20 -7.63
C PHE A 53 15.99 -7.08 -6.63
N LEU A 54 14.73 -6.94 -6.20
CA LEU A 54 14.28 -5.78 -5.42
C LEU A 54 15.02 -5.65 -4.08
N GLY A 55 15.32 -6.78 -3.45
CA GLY A 55 16.18 -6.89 -2.27
C GLY A 55 17.57 -6.30 -2.53
N PRO A 56 18.40 -6.92 -3.39
CA PRO A 56 19.74 -6.44 -3.73
C PRO A 56 19.82 -5.00 -4.24
N TYR A 57 18.82 -4.55 -5.02
CA TYR A 57 18.81 -3.23 -5.65
C TYR A 57 18.11 -2.13 -4.81
N GLY A 58 17.73 -2.41 -3.56
CA GLY A 58 17.34 -1.37 -2.59
C GLY A 58 15.90 -0.87 -2.67
N TYR A 59 14.97 -1.62 -3.29
CA TYR A 59 13.55 -1.26 -3.33
C TYR A 59 12.89 -1.43 -1.96
N GLY A 60 12.11 -0.44 -1.51
CA GLY A 60 11.48 -0.40 -0.19
C GLY A 60 10.26 -1.30 -0.03
N GLY A 61 9.53 -1.58 -1.11
CA GLY A 61 8.37 -2.48 -1.07
C GLY A 61 7.73 -2.71 -2.43
N VAL A 62 6.66 -3.51 -2.42
CA VAL A 62 5.88 -3.87 -3.61
C VAL A 62 4.42 -3.50 -3.37
N GLN A 63 3.84 -2.74 -4.29
CA GLN A 63 2.39 -2.62 -4.41
C GLN A 63 1.89 -3.77 -5.27
N ILE A 64 0.97 -4.55 -4.71
CA ILE A 64 0.38 -5.72 -5.36
C ILE A 64 -1.00 -5.41 -5.93
N SER A 65 -1.44 -6.19 -6.90
CA SER A 65 -2.84 -6.22 -7.33
C SER A 65 -3.74 -6.79 -6.23
N SER A 66 -5.05 -6.46 -6.26
CA SER A 66 -5.99 -6.79 -5.18
C SER A 66 -5.97 -8.29 -4.83
N PRO A 67 -5.56 -8.69 -3.60
CA PRO A 67 -5.35 -10.09 -3.26
C PRO A 67 -6.62 -10.83 -2.83
N ASN A 68 -7.72 -10.10 -2.60
CA ASN A 68 -9.00 -10.67 -2.21
C ASN A 68 -9.76 -11.24 -3.42
N GLU A 69 -10.59 -12.25 -3.20
CA GLU A 69 -11.44 -12.88 -4.21
C GLU A 69 -12.25 -11.85 -4.99
N ASN A 70 -12.21 -11.98 -6.32
CA ASN A 70 -12.83 -11.06 -7.26
C ASN A 70 -13.77 -11.77 -8.24
N GLY A 71 -14.66 -11.01 -8.86
CA GLY A 71 -15.55 -11.51 -9.91
C GLY A 71 -14.77 -12.03 -11.11
N ILE A 72 -15.27 -13.09 -11.74
CA ILE A 72 -14.69 -13.66 -12.97
C ILE A 72 -15.42 -13.05 -14.16
N ILE A 73 -14.71 -12.26 -14.97
CA ILE A 73 -15.26 -11.65 -16.19
C ILE A 73 -14.68 -12.37 -17.40
N TRP A 74 -15.44 -13.30 -17.97
CA TRP A 74 -15.02 -14.03 -19.18
C TRP A 74 -14.97 -13.14 -20.41
N GLU A 75 -15.94 -12.25 -20.57
CA GLU A 75 -15.96 -11.24 -21.61
C GLU A 75 -16.73 -10.01 -21.12
N PRO A 76 -16.22 -8.80 -21.36
CA PRO A 76 -16.97 -7.59 -21.09
C PRO A 76 -18.07 -7.39 -22.15
N PHE A 77 -19.26 -6.96 -21.72
CA PHE A 77 -20.43 -6.72 -22.60
C PHE A 77 -20.12 -5.82 -23.82
N TRP A 78 -19.15 -4.90 -23.69
CA TRP A 78 -18.78 -3.93 -24.72
C TRP A 78 -17.64 -4.41 -25.63
N LYS A 79 -17.00 -5.56 -25.35
CA LYS A 79 -15.87 -6.06 -26.16
C LYS A 79 -15.60 -7.56 -25.95
N THR A 80 -16.04 -8.40 -26.88
CA THR A 80 -15.97 -9.89 -26.79
C THR A 80 -14.58 -10.50 -26.99
N VAL A 81 -13.56 -9.71 -27.35
CA VAL A 81 -12.19 -10.21 -27.60
C VAL A 81 -11.27 -10.15 -26.37
N ILE A 82 -11.73 -9.58 -25.25
CA ILE A 82 -10.92 -9.47 -24.02
C ILE A 82 -11.42 -10.50 -23.02
N HIS A 83 -10.60 -11.52 -22.77
CA HIS A 83 -10.86 -12.49 -21.73
C HIS A 83 -10.12 -12.13 -20.44
N ARG A 84 -10.83 -12.21 -19.30
CA ARG A 84 -10.26 -12.00 -17.96
C ARG A 84 -9.53 -10.65 -17.82
N PRO A 85 -10.25 -9.53 -18.07
CA PRO A 85 -9.67 -8.19 -18.06
C PRO A 85 -9.11 -7.83 -16.70
N TRP A 86 -8.02 -7.05 -16.65
CA TRP A 86 -7.37 -6.63 -15.41
C TRP A 86 -8.32 -5.96 -14.39
N PHE A 87 -9.31 -5.22 -14.88
CA PHE A 87 -10.26 -4.51 -14.03
C PHE A 87 -11.21 -5.45 -13.26
N GLU A 88 -11.25 -6.74 -13.59
CA GLU A 88 -12.05 -7.72 -12.83
C GLU A 88 -11.62 -7.80 -11.36
N ARG A 89 -10.34 -7.53 -11.04
CA ARG A 89 -9.81 -7.53 -9.66
C ARG A 89 -10.34 -6.39 -8.80
N TYR A 90 -11.01 -5.41 -9.41
CA TYR A 90 -11.67 -4.30 -8.72
C TYR A 90 -13.17 -4.55 -8.51
N GLN A 91 -13.62 -5.80 -8.68
CA GLN A 91 -14.98 -6.25 -8.33
C GLN A 91 -14.88 -7.30 -7.20
N PRO A 92 -14.74 -6.88 -5.93
CA PRO A 92 -14.62 -7.79 -4.79
C PRO A 92 -15.84 -8.71 -4.64
N VAL A 93 -15.59 -9.99 -4.36
CA VAL A 93 -16.62 -10.99 -4.03
C VAL A 93 -16.54 -11.39 -2.57
N SER A 94 -15.33 -11.58 -2.05
CA SER A 94 -15.10 -11.84 -0.63
C SER A 94 -13.70 -11.37 -0.19
N TYR A 95 -13.37 -11.57 1.08
CA TYR A 95 -12.03 -11.31 1.64
C TYR A 95 -11.13 -12.55 1.67
N LYS A 96 -11.53 -13.65 1.02
CA LYS A 96 -10.65 -14.80 0.84
C LYS A 96 -9.45 -14.39 -0.01
N LEU A 97 -8.24 -14.85 0.36
CA LEU A 97 -7.02 -14.61 -0.40
C LEU A 97 -6.88 -15.63 -1.53
N VAL A 98 -7.83 -15.61 -2.47
CA VAL A 98 -7.90 -16.55 -3.60
C VAL A 98 -8.11 -15.76 -4.87
N THR A 99 -7.08 -15.64 -5.69
CA THR A 99 -7.11 -14.90 -6.96
C THR A 99 -6.28 -15.61 -8.04
N ARG A 100 -6.17 -15.01 -9.23
CA ARG A 100 -5.26 -15.52 -10.28
C ARG A 100 -3.78 -15.43 -9.90
N SER A 101 -3.40 -14.59 -8.93
CA SER A 101 -2.01 -14.47 -8.48
C SER A 101 -1.52 -15.70 -7.70
N GLY A 102 -2.43 -16.58 -7.27
CA GLY A 102 -2.15 -17.70 -6.37
C GLY A 102 -2.79 -17.52 -5.01
#